data_AF-A0A929DAF5-F1
#
_entry.id   AF-A0A929DAF5-F1
#
_cell.length_a   1.000
_cell.length_b   1.000
_cell.length_c   1.000
_cell.angle_alpha   90.00
_cell.angle_beta   90.00
_cell.angle_gamma   90.00
#
_symmetry.space_group_name_H-M   'P 1'
#
loop_
_entity.id
_entity.type
_entity.pdbx_description
1 polymer ?
#
loop_
_entity_poly.entity_id
_entity_poly.type
_entity_poly.pdbx_seq_one_letter_code
_entity_poly.pdbx_strand_id
1 'polypeptide(L)'
;MDVAASGNLAFSTQEDLAFAMAGTVEDISVQVGDSVAEGQVVAVLDTSDWEDQLRALRTSVLSAEIGLDQAEYALEQAEAETMVTITGDVVVRECCDDEDIAIKEKQVEMATQRLEDAQADLDEALALSPEIVAPFDGFVTHVNVEGGDEVMKGHVAATIADPEKFEALILVSENDILQVAEGTEARVSVDAQSGVILPAEVTDVAPTAIIQSGVVNYEVTVEVASLEEVRAQMEEAQFRMGQAQQGAASGEMPDRLKQAIESGKMTEEEARAKMEAAQSGMPAQGMLSTASALRDIQLREGLSVTVTLIVAEKTDVLLIPNAAISSTAGRMTVTVVAEDGTEEERQIVTGVSNWQYTEVVDGLEEGDVLKIPEGAMATGETPGESRQGGFFMGGPPH
;
A
#
# COMPACT_ATOMS: atom_id res chain seq x y z
N MET A 1 10.31 -12.17 -16.65
CA MET A 1 9.38 -13.25 -16.24
C MET A 1 8.24 -12.61 -15.50
N ASP A 2 7.05 -13.10 -15.74
CA ASP A 2 5.81 -12.63 -15.14
C ASP A 2 5.07 -13.79 -14.47
N VAL A 3 4.51 -13.51 -13.30
CA VAL A 3 3.61 -14.41 -12.57
C VAL A 3 2.24 -13.76 -12.54
N ALA A 4 1.23 -14.43 -13.08
CA ALA A 4 -0.15 -13.94 -13.05
C ALA A 4 -0.91 -14.58 -11.89
N ALA A 5 -1.58 -13.74 -11.10
CA ALA A 5 -2.43 -14.16 -10.01
C ALA A 5 -3.77 -13.42 -10.08
N SER A 6 -4.82 -14.07 -9.61
CA SER A 6 -6.16 -13.48 -9.52
C SER A 6 -6.47 -13.13 -8.08
N GLY A 7 -7.20 -12.04 -7.88
CA GLY A 7 -7.61 -11.57 -6.56
C GLY A 7 -8.74 -10.58 -6.61
N ASN A 8 -8.90 -9.84 -5.52
CA ASN A 8 -9.90 -8.79 -5.38
C ASN A 8 -9.25 -7.50 -4.87
N LEU A 9 -9.80 -6.37 -5.32
CA LEU A 9 -9.49 -5.06 -4.77
C LEU A 9 -10.09 -4.91 -3.37
N ALA A 10 -9.35 -4.28 -2.49
CA ALA A 10 -9.74 -3.84 -1.16
C ALA A 10 -9.20 -2.42 -0.93
N PHE A 11 -9.74 -1.73 0.07
CA PHE A 11 -9.16 -0.47 0.53
C PHE A 11 -7.87 -0.74 1.29
N SER A 12 -6.81 0.00 0.98
CA SER A 12 -5.53 -0.16 1.66
C SER A 12 -5.57 0.36 3.10
N THR A 13 -6.37 1.41 3.34
CA THR A 13 -6.56 1.95 4.68
C THR A 13 -8.04 1.87 5.05
N GLN A 14 -8.34 1.05 6.05
CA GLN A 14 -9.65 0.92 6.65
C GLN A 14 -9.49 0.88 8.16
N GLU A 15 -10.31 1.65 8.87
CA GLU A 15 -10.23 1.76 10.32
C GLU A 15 -11.62 1.63 10.96
N ASP A 16 -11.68 0.79 11.99
CA ASP A 16 -12.85 0.59 12.82
C ASP A 16 -12.86 1.64 13.93
N LEU A 17 -13.84 2.54 13.86
CA LEU A 17 -14.02 3.57 14.88
C LEU A 17 -14.78 3.00 16.05
N ALA A 18 -14.07 2.74 17.15
CA ALA A 18 -14.63 2.17 18.36
C ALA A 18 -14.81 3.19 19.48
N PHE A 19 -15.82 2.97 20.32
CA PHE A 19 -16.04 3.80 21.50
C PHE A 19 -14.90 3.63 22.52
N ALA A 20 -14.31 4.74 22.95
CA ALA A 20 -13.24 4.73 23.96
C ALA A 20 -13.75 4.46 25.38
N MET A 21 -15.05 4.66 25.62
CA MET A 21 -15.74 4.50 26.89
C MET A 21 -17.08 3.77 26.71
N ALA A 22 -17.67 3.31 27.81
CA ALA A 22 -19.03 2.78 27.80
C ALA A 22 -20.04 3.92 27.99
N GLY A 23 -21.22 3.82 27.37
CA GLY A 23 -22.26 4.83 27.45
C GLY A 23 -23.44 4.53 26.55
N THR A 24 -24.37 5.48 26.48
CA THR A 24 -25.50 5.42 25.55
C THR A 24 -25.21 6.32 24.36
N VAL A 25 -25.45 5.86 23.14
CA VAL A 25 -25.30 6.67 21.93
C VAL A 25 -26.39 7.74 21.91
N GLU A 26 -26.01 9.01 21.91
CA GLU A 26 -26.95 10.13 21.76
C GLU A 26 -27.43 10.22 20.32
N ASP A 27 -26.49 10.31 19.37
CA ASP A 27 -26.78 10.43 17.95
C ASP A 27 -25.61 9.93 17.08
N ILE A 28 -25.92 9.52 15.85
CA ILE A 28 -24.95 9.18 14.81
C ILE A 28 -25.14 10.11 13.61
N SER A 29 -24.10 10.91 13.33
CA SER A 29 -24.18 12.00 12.35
C SER A 29 -23.84 11.57 10.91
N VAL A 30 -23.61 10.27 10.69
CA VAL A 30 -23.20 9.73 9.38
C VAL A 30 -24.02 8.50 8.99
N GLN A 31 -24.10 8.24 7.69
CA GLN A 31 -24.71 7.05 7.10
C GLN A 31 -23.70 6.31 6.21
N VAL A 32 -23.98 5.03 5.94
CA VAL A 32 -23.18 4.24 5.00
C VAL A 32 -23.16 4.91 3.63
N GLY A 33 -21.96 5.17 3.13
CA GLY A 33 -21.70 5.87 1.87
C GLY A 33 -21.44 7.38 2.00
N ASP A 34 -21.59 7.96 3.19
CA ASP A 34 -21.25 9.37 3.41
C ASP A 34 -19.74 9.59 3.43
N SER A 35 -19.29 10.70 2.83
CA SER A 35 -17.90 11.16 2.94
C SER A 35 -17.69 11.93 4.23
N VAL A 36 -16.56 11.69 4.88
CA VAL A 36 -16.17 12.28 6.17
C VAL A 36 -14.78 12.90 6.04
N ALA A 37 -14.61 14.08 6.64
CA ALA A 37 -13.32 14.74 6.71
C ALA A 37 -12.53 14.34 7.98
N GLU A 38 -11.22 14.44 7.96
CA GLU A 38 -10.38 14.27 9.15
C GLU A 38 -10.86 15.17 10.29
N GLY A 39 -11.06 14.58 11.47
CA GLY A 39 -11.59 15.24 12.67
C GLY A 39 -13.11 15.47 12.67
N GLN A 40 -13.84 15.05 11.63
CA GLN A 40 -15.30 15.14 11.62
C GLN A 40 -15.92 14.19 12.65
N VAL A 41 -16.89 14.68 13.41
CA VAL A 41 -17.65 13.88 14.39
C VAL A 41 -18.55 12.88 13.65
N VAL A 42 -18.43 11.62 14.04
CA VAL A 42 -19.12 10.46 13.49
C VAL A 42 -20.28 10.06 14.40
N ALA A 43 -20.01 9.91 15.69
CA ALA A 43 -20.99 9.54 16.71
C ALA A 43 -20.70 10.25 18.03
N VAL A 44 -21.75 10.54 18.78
CA VAL A 44 -21.69 11.21 20.08
C VAL A 44 -22.39 10.35 21.13
N LEU A 45 -21.76 10.15 22.27
CA LEU A 45 -22.37 9.54 23.45
C LEU A 45 -23.12 10.58 24.29
N ASP A 46 -24.15 10.16 25.01
CA ASP A 46 -24.79 10.97 26.03
C ASP A 46 -23.74 11.32 27.10
N THR A 47 -23.47 12.62 27.22
CA THR A 47 -22.42 13.14 28.09
C THR A 47 -22.91 13.46 29.49
N SER A 48 -24.21 13.34 29.79
CA SER A 48 -24.80 13.80 31.06
C SER A 48 -24.11 13.15 32.27
N ASP A 49 -23.94 11.82 32.23
CA ASP A 49 -23.29 11.07 33.31
C ASP A 49 -21.79 11.37 33.39
N TRP A 50 -21.12 11.54 32.25
CA TRP A 50 -19.69 11.87 32.17
C TRP A 50 -19.40 13.28 32.67
N GLU A 51 -20.23 14.27 32.33
CA GLU A 51 -20.13 15.65 32.81
C GLU A 51 -20.32 15.73 34.33
N ASP A 52 -21.25 14.96 34.88
CA ASP A 52 -21.47 14.87 36.32
C ASP A 52 -20.26 14.24 37.04
N GLN A 53 -19.65 13.20 36.45
CA GLN A 53 -18.40 12.61 36.96
C GLN A 53 -17.23 13.60 36.90
N LEU A 54 -17.04 14.31 35.79
CA LEU A 54 -16.01 15.34 35.68
C LEU A 54 -16.20 16.46 36.70
N ARG A 55 -17.45 16.85 36.97
CA ARG A 55 -17.76 17.86 38.01
C ARG A 55 -17.37 17.35 39.40
N ALA A 56 -17.63 16.09 39.71
CA ALA A 56 -17.23 15.47 40.97
C ALA A 56 -15.70 15.40 41.10
N LEU A 57 -14.99 14.98 40.05
CA LEU A 57 -13.51 14.91 40.03
C LEU A 57 -12.87 16.30 40.16
N ARG A 58 -13.37 17.31 39.44
CA ARG A 58 -12.92 18.70 39.61
C ARG A 58 -13.12 19.21 41.03
N THR A 59 -14.22 18.82 41.67
CA THR A 59 -14.48 19.16 43.08
C THR A 59 -13.50 18.43 44.01
N SER A 60 -13.16 17.18 43.70
CA SER A 60 -12.15 16.40 44.43
C SER A 60 -10.78 17.09 44.37
N VAL A 61 -10.31 17.47 43.17
CA VAL A 61 -9.07 18.23 42.96
C VAL A 61 -9.07 19.51 43.79
N LEU A 62 -10.13 20.32 43.70
CA LEU A 62 -10.25 21.56 44.47
C LEU A 62 -10.18 21.30 45.98
N SER A 63 -10.80 20.21 46.47
CA SER A 63 -10.75 19.86 47.88
C SER A 63 -9.35 19.43 48.34
N ALA A 64 -8.62 18.72 47.48
CA ALA A 64 -7.24 18.31 47.73
C ALA A 64 -6.28 19.51 47.70
N GLU A 65 -6.49 20.44 46.78
CA GLU A 65 -5.75 21.70 46.67
C GLU A 65 -5.94 22.55 47.94
N ILE A 66 -7.18 22.76 48.40
CA ILE A 66 -7.46 23.44 49.67
C ILE A 66 -6.80 22.70 50.86
N GLY A 67 -6.77 21.37 50.82
CA GLY A 67 -6.11 20.57 51.84
C GLY A 67 -4.59 20.76 51.87
N LEU A 68 -3.96 20.90 50.70
CA LEU A 68 -2.55 21.23 50.55
C LEU A 68 -2.27 22.63 51.08
N ASP A 69 -3.04 23.63 50.66
CA ASP A 69 -2.91 25.01 51.14
C ASP A 69 -3.01 25.10 52.68
N GLN A 70 -3.92 24.34 53.28
CA GLN A 70 -4.06 24.28 54.74
C GLN A 70 -2.85 23.64 55.43
N ALA A 71 -2.28 22.59 54.83
CA ALA A 71 -1.10 21.92 55.37
C ALA A 71 0.14 22.83 55.25
N GLU A 72 0.31 23.49 54.12
CA GLU A 72 1.41 24.45 53.88
C GLU A 72 1.32 25.63 54.83
N TYR A 73 0.13 26.20 55.01
CA TYR A 73 -0.10 27.28 55.96
C TYR A 73 0.15 26.85 57.42
N ALA A 74 -0.13 25.60 57.77
CA ALA A 74 0.17 25.07 59.10
C ALA A 74 1.66 24.84 59.32
N LEU A 75 2.39 24.41 58.28
CA LEU A 75 3.86 24.32 58.29
C LEU A 75 4.49 25.71 58.44
N GLU A 76 4.05 26.69 57.66
CA GLU A 76 4.54 28.07 57.74
C GLU A 76 4.36 28.66 59.15
N GLN A 77 3.22 28.40 59.79
CA GLN A 77 3.00 28.82 61.17
C GLN A 77 3.96 28.15 62.15
N ALA A 78 4.16 26.83 62.04
CA ALA A 78 5.08 26.08 62.91
C ALA A 78 6.54 26.56 62.76
N GLU A 79 6.96 26.91 61.55
CA GLU A 79 8.28 27.51 61.28
C GLU A 79 8.42 28.93 61.86
N ALA A 80 7.33 29.70 61.85
CA ALA A 80 7.29 31.06 62.39
C ALA A 80 7.20 31.10 63.94
N GLU A 81 6.78 30.01 64.58
CA GLU A 81 6.67 29.92 66.03
C GLU A 81 8.04 29.98 66.71
N THR A 82 8.29 31.11 67.38
CA THR A 82 9.49 31.34 68.18
C THR A 82 9.14 31.23 69.67
N MET A 83 9.67 30.24 70.36
CA MET A 83 9.49 30.12 71.80
C MET A 83 10.50 31.01 72.54
N VAL A 84 10.00 31.93 73.35
CA VAL A 84 10.83 32.79 74.22
C VAL A 84 10.60 32.38 75.67
N THR A 85 11.58 31.69 76.25
CA THR A 85 11.56 31.32 77.66
C THR A 85 12.41 32.32 78.45
N ILE A 86 11.80 33.00 79.43
CA ILE A 86 12.49 33.95 80.30
C ILE A 86 12.74 33.28 81.66
N THR A 87 14.00 32.99 81.99
CA THR A 87 14.40 32.53 83.33
C THR A 87 15.45 33.49 83.90
N GLY A 88 15.02 34.39 84.81
CA GLY A 88 15.89 35.45 85.34
C GLY A 88 16.30 36.47 84.25
N ASP A 89 17.60 36.73 84.12
CA ASP A 89 18.18 37.65 83.10
C ASP A 89 18.49 36.96 81.74
N VAL A 90 18.19 35.67 81.59
CA VAL A 90 18.49 34.92 80.36
C VAL A 90 17.21 34.78 79.52
N VAL A 91 17.25 35.33 78.32
CA VAL A 91 16.24 35.12 77.27
C VAL A 91 16.76 34.01 76.36
N VAL A 92 16.19 32.81 76.48
CA VAL A 92 16.43 31.74 75.50
C VAL A 92 15.37 31.91 74.41
N ARG A 93 15.83 32.15 73.19
CA ARG A 93 15.01 32.11 71.99
C ARG A 93 15.31 30.80 71.29
N GLU A 94 14.45 29.81 71.51
CA GLU A 94 14.51 28.55 70.78
C GLU A 94 13.52 28.71 69.63
N CYS A 95 14.05 28.73 68.41
CA CYS A 95 13.21 28.73 67.22
C CYS A 95 12.80 27.29 66.94
N CYS A 96 11.48 27.12 66.76
CA CYS A 96 10.75 25.93 66.34
C CYS A 96 10.99 24.61 67.11
N ASP A 97 9.92 23.82 67.20
CA ASP A 97 9.98 22.42 67.59
C ASP A 97 10.26 21.59 66.32
N ASP A 98 11.49 21.09 66.20
CA ASP A 98 11.94 20.29 65.05
C ASP A 98 11.02 19.07 64.79
N GLU A 99 10.42 18.50 65.83
CA GLU A 99 9.51 17.37 65.72
C GLU A 99 8.14 17.80 65.16
N ASP A 100 7.64 18.98 65.55
CA ASP A 100 6.40 19.53 64.99
C ASP A 100 6.57 19.92 63.51
N ILE A 101 7.67 20.57 63.14
CA ILE A 101 8.00 20.87 61.73
C ILE A 101 8.01 19.58 60.91
N ALA A 102 8.73 18.54 61.36
CA ALA A 102 8.79 17.27 60.64
C ALA A 102 7.40 16.62 60.47
N ILE A 103 6.51 16.77 61.45
CA ILE A 103 5.11 16.31 61.33
C ILE A 103 4.35 17.13 60.29
N LYS A 104 4.49 18.47 60.29
CA LYS A 104 3.83 19.35 59.31
C LYS A 104 4.33 19.13 57.90
N GLU A 105 5.64 18.95 57.71
CA GLU A 105 6.24 18.58 56.42
C GLU A 105 5.63 17.28 55.88
N LYS A 106 5.47 16.26 56.76
CA LYS A 106 4.79 15.01 56.37
C LYS A 106 3.31 15.20 56.05
N GLN A 107 2.63 16.14 56.69
CA GLN A 107 1.25 16.50 56.36
C GLN A 107 1.15 17.18 55.00
N VAL A 108 2.10 18.07 54.65
CA VAL A 108 2.21 18.67 53.32
C VAL A 108 2.45 17.58 52.28
N GLU A 109 3.44 16.71 52.48
CA GLU A 109 3.74 15.60 51.56
C GLU A 109 2.51 14.72 51.30
N MET A 110 1.76 14.37 52.34
CA MET A 110 0.51 13.62 52.22
C MET A 110 -0.57 14.39 51.46
N ALA A 111 -0.68 15.70 51.66
CA ALA A 111 -1.66 16.53 50.98
C ALA A 111 -1.31 16.72 49.50
N THR A 112 -0.01 16.85 49.17
CA THR A 112 0.49 16.88 47.80
C THR A 112 0.16 15.58 47.07
N GLN A 113 0.40 14.41 47.69
CA GLN A 113 0.05 13.11 47.10
C GLN A 113 -1.45 13.00 46.80
N ARG A 114 -2.31 13.47 47.71
CA ARG A 114 -3.76 13.48 47.46
C ARG A 114 -4.18 14.39 46.31
N LEU A 115 -3.48 15.51 46.14
CA LEU A 115 -3.71 16.41 45.01
C LEU A 115 -3.29 15.72 43.70
N GLU A 116 -2.12 15.08 43.69
CA GLU A 116 -1.62 14.33 42.54
C GLU A 116 -2.56 13.17 42.15
N ASP A 117 -3.03 12.39 43.13
CA ASP A 117 -4.02 11.32 42.92
C ASP A 117 -5.31 11.88 42.31
N ALA A 118 -5.85 12.96 42.89
CA ALA A 118 -7.08 13.58 42.40
C ALA A 118 -6.92 14.18 40.99
N GLN A 119 -5.74 14.72 40.67
CA GLN A 119 -5.41 15.20 39.33
C GLN A 119 -5.31 14.05 38.33
N ALA A 120 -4.65 12.95 38.71
CA ALA A 120 -4.54 11.76 37.87
C ALA A 120 -5.91 11.17 37.53
N ASP A 121 -6.82 11.08 38.51
CA ASP A 121 -8.20 10.62 38.29
C ASP A 121 -8.95 11.54 37.31
N LEU A 122 -8.75 12.86 37.40
CA LEU A 122 -9.34 13.83 36.47
C LEU A 122 -8.77 13.70 35.05
N ASP A 123 -7.45 13.56 34.93
CA ASP A 123 -6.76 13.41 33.65
C ASP A 123 -7.17 12.12 32.94
N GLU A 124 -7.32 11.01 33.67
CA GLU A 124 -7.85 9.75 33.13
C GLU A 124 -9.26 9.92 32.57
N ALA A 125 -10.14 10.63 33.29
CA ALA A 125 -11.50 10.90 32.84
C ALA A 125 -11.57 11.83 31.62
N LEU A 126 -10.64 12.79 31.49
CA LEU A 126 -10.52 13.69 30.34
C LEU A 126 -9.90 13.03 29.11
N ALA A 127 -9.08 12.00 29.29
CA ALA A 127 -8.49 11.24 28.19
C ALA A 127 -9.53 10.41 27.43
N LEU A 128 -10.67 10.10 28.05
CA LEU A 128 -11.78 9.41 27.41
C LEU A 128 -12.61 10.43 26.61
N SER A 129 -12.68 10.22 25.29
CA SER A 129 -13.54 11.04 24.41
C SER A 129 -14.95 10.46 24.32
N PRO A 130 -16.01 11.22 24.63
CA PRO A 130 -17.40 10.82 24.38
C PRO A 130 -17.79 10.91 22.90
N GLU A 131 -17.00 11.62 22.11
CA GLU A 131 -17.19 11.76 20.67
C GLU A 131 -16.22 10.85 19.92
N ILE A 132 -16.72 10.22 18.87
CA ILE A 132 -15.91 9.51 17.89
C ILE A 132 -15.71 10.44 16.69
N VAL A 133 -14.45 10.66 16.33
CA VAL A 133 -14.06 11.47 15.16
C VAL A 133 -13.36 10.61 14.12
N ALA A 134 -13.43 11.02 12.85
CA ALA A 134 -12.70 10.39 11.77
C ALA A 134 -11.19 10.67 11.85
N PRO A 135 -10.30 9.66 11.81
CA PRO A 135 -8.86 9.85 11.89
C PRO A 135 -8.21 10.32 10.58
N PHE A 136 -8.91 10.20 9.45
CA PHE A 136 -8.47 10.65 8.12
C PHE A 136 -9.69 10.94 7.23
N ASP A 137 -9.46 11.64 6.12
CA ASP A 137 -10.48 11.89 5.08
C ASP A 137 -10.88 10.58 4.40
N GLY A 138 -12.17 10.24 4.42
CA GLY A 138 -12.63 8.96 3.88
C GLY A 138 -14.13 8.91 3.64
N PHE A 139 -14.67 7.69 3.55
CA PHE A 139 -16.11 7.48 3.53
C PHE A 139 -16.50 6.29 4.40
N VAL A 140 -17.74 6.30 4.88
CA VAL A 140 -18.25 5.30 5.80
C VAL A 140 -18.67 4.05 5.05
N THR A 141 -18.02 2.92 5.32
CA THR A 141 -18.35 1.63 4.70
C THR A 141 -19.47 0.92 5.48
N HIS A 142 -19.42 0.98 6.81
CA HIS A 142 -20.36 0.31 7.70
C HIS A 142 -20.69 1.20 8.90
N VAL A 143 -21.93 1.11 9.33
CA VAL A 143 -22.44 1.69 10.58
C VAL A 143 -23.06 0.56 11.39
N ASN A 144 -22.60 0.37 12.62
CA ASN A 144 -22.96 -0.78 13.46
C ASN A 144 -23.84 -0.40 14.67
N VAL A 145 -24.09 0.89 14.89
CA VAL A 145 -24.84 1.42 16.04
C VAL A 145 -25.89 2.44 15.61
N GLU A 146 -26.96 2.55 16.40
CA GLU A 146 -28.04 3.52 16.24
C GLU A 146 -28.20 4.40 17.50
N GLY A 147 -28.86 5.55 17.34
CA GLY A 147 -29.17 6.44 18.46
C GLY A 147 -30.03 5.75 19.52
N GLY A 148 -29.58 5.80 20.77
CA GLY A 148 -30.19 5.12 21.92
C GLY A 148 -29.60 3.75 22.27
N ASP A 149 -28.63 3.25 21.50
CA ASP A 149 -27.93 1.99 21.83
C ASP A 149 -27.00 2.14 23.04
N GLU A 150 -26.91 1.09 23.86
CA GLU A 150 -25.94 1.00 24.96
C GLU A 150 -24.68 0.28 24.48
N VAL A 151 -23.54 0.97 24.55
CA VAL A 151 -22.27 0.51 24.00
C VAL A 151 -21.21 0.37 25.08
N MET A 152 -20.29 -0.56 24.87
CA MET A 152 -19.14 -0.78 25.75
C MET A 152 -17.87 -0.22 25.10
N LYS A 153 -16.84 -0.01 25.92
CA LYS A 153 -15.50 0.31 25.42
C LYS A 153 -15.02 -0.74 24.41
N GLY A 154 -14.57 -0.29 23.25
CA GLY A 154 -14.13 -1.13 22.14
C GLY A 154 -15.24 -1.58 21.20
N HIS A 155 -16.51 -1.21 21.45
CA HIS A 155 -17.58 -1.49 20.50
C HIS A 155 -17.42 -0.59 19.27
N VAL A 156 -17.45 -1.18 18.07
CA VAL A 156 -17.25 -0.45 16.81
C VAL A 156 -18.54 0.27 16.44
N ALA A 157 -18.48 1.60 16.32
CA ALA A 157 -19.60 2.43 15.91
C ALA A 157 -19.76 2.44 14.38
N ALA A 158 -18.66 2.67 13.68
CA ALA A 158 -18.62 2.78 12.23
C ALA A 158 -17.23 2.40 11.72
N THR A 159 -17.13 2.09 10.44
CA THR A 159 -15.88 1.76 9.76
C THR A 159 -15.68 2.73 8.60
N ILE A 160 -14.51 3.38 8.56
CA ILE A 160 -14.16 4.33 7.50
C ILE A 160 -13.07 3.72 6.62
N ALA A 161 -13.15 3.97 5.32
CA ALA A 161 -12.10 3.61 4.38
C ALA A 161 -11.62 4.83 3.58
N ASP A 162 -10.34 4.81 3.21
CA ASP A 162 -9.72 5.80 2.32
C ASP A 162 -10.09 5.46 0.86
N PRO A 163 -10.82 6.34 0.13
CA PRO A 163 -11.22 6.08 -1.24
C PRO A 163 -10.10 6.23 -2.28
N GLU A 164 -8.92 6.75 -1.91
CA GLU A 164 -7.83 7.02 -2.84
C GLU A 164 -6.80 5.89 -2.89
N LYS A 165 -6.70 5.10 -1.81
CA LYS A 165 -5.72 4.02 -1.67
C LYS A 165 -6.36 2.64 -1.73
N PHE A 166 -5.96 1.88 -2.74
CA PHE A 166 -6.42 0.51 -2.94
C PHE A 166 -5.27 -0.47 -2.87
N GLU A 167 -5.57 -1.67 -2.39
CA GLU A 167 -4.68 -2.82 -2.48
C GLU A 167 -5.41 -3.98 -3.15
N ALA A 168 -4.66 -4.84 -3.83
CA ALA A 168 -5.15 -6.07 -4.41
C ALA A 168 -4.67 -7.24 -3.55
N LEU A 169 -5.62 -7.99 -3.00
CA LEU A 169 -5.36 -9.23 -2.28
C LEU A 169 -5.38 -10.37 -3.29
N ILE A 170 -4.21 -10.94 -3.58
CA ILE A 170 -4.05 -12.00 -4.58
C ILE A 170 -3.61 -13.31 -3.94
N LEU A 171 -4.00 -14.42 -4.57
CA LEU A 171 -3.57 -15.75 -4.19
C LEU A 171 -2.51 -16.25 -5.16
N VAL A 172 -1.30 -16.44 -4.66
CA VAL A 172 -0.15 -16.93 -5.43
C VAL A 172 0.14 -18.39 -5.06
N SER A 173 0.40 -19.21 -6.07
CA SER A 173 0.71 -20.64 -5.93
C SER A 173 2.04 -20.88 -5.22
N GLU A 174 2.16 -22.00 -4.49
CA GLU A 174 3.41 -22.46 -3.85
C GLU A 174 4.62 -22.53 -4.81
N ASN A 175 4.39 -22.79 -6.10
CA ASN A 175 5.48 -22.88 -7.08
C ASN A 175 6.07 -21.50 -7.43
N ASP A 176 5.25 -20.46 -7.38
CA ASP A 176 5.61 -19.13 -7.86
C ASP A 176 5.96 -18.18 -6.71
N ILE A 177 5.42 -18.42 -5.51
CA ILE A 177 5.65 -17.58 -4.32
C ILE A 177 7.13 -17.45 -3.95
N LEU A 178 7.95 -18.46 -4.26
CA LEU A 178 9.39 -18.44 -4.00
C LEU A 178 10.14 -17.35 -4.78
N GLN A 179 9.52 -16.80 -5.84
CA GLN A 179 10.10 -15.76 -6.70
C GLN A 179 9.55 -14.36 -6.38
N VAL A 180 8.52 -14.27 -5.52
CA VAL A 180 7.87 -13.02 -5.17
C VAL A 180 8.43 -12.52 -3.84
N ALA A 181 8.87 -11.27 -3.82
CA ALA A 181 9.37 -10.60 -2.63
C ALA A 181 8.67 -9.25 -2.43
N GLU A 182 8.74 -8.71 -1.21
CA GLU A 182 8.38 -7.31 -0.94
C GLU A 182 9.18 -6.39 -1.88
N GLY A 183 8.49 -5.41 -2.45
CA GLY A 183 9.02 -4.48 -3.45
C GLY A 183 9.04 -5.00 -4.89
N THR A 184 8.41 -6.16 -5.16
CA THR A 184 8.26 -6.64 -6.54
C THR A 184 7.31 -5.74 -7.32
N GLU A 185 7.76 -5.21 -8.46
CA GLU A 185 6.91 -4.42 -9.35
C GLU A 185 5.76 -5.26 -9.92
N ALA A 186 4.57 -4.69 -9.92
CA ALA A 186 3.35 -5.37 -10.34
C ALA A 186 2.48 -4.49 -11.25
N ARG A 187 1.60 -5.14 -11.99
CA ARG A 187 0.57 -4.50 -12.80
C ARG A 187 -0.77 -5.09 -12.49
N VAL A 188 -1.70 -4.25 -12.06
CA VAL A 188 -3.07 -4.64 -11.71
C VAL A 188 -3.99 -4.29 -12.86
N SER A 189 -4.67 -5.28 -13.41
CA SER A 189 -5.71 -5.12 -14.41
C SER A 189 -7.06 -5.39 -13.78
N VAL A 190 -8.00 -4.45 -13.92
CA VAL A 190 -9.36 -4.61 -13.38
C VAL A 190 -10.25 -5.31 -14.41
N ASP A 191 -10.73 -6.52 -14.09
CA ASP A 191 -11.46 -7.35 -15.06
C ASP A 191 -12.79 -6.72 -15.47
N ALA A 192 -13.45 -6.02 -14.53
CA ALA A 192 -14.71 -5.32 -14.75
C ALA A 192 -14.58 -4.13 -15.72
N GLN A 193 -13.35 -3.64 -15.96
CA GLN A 193 -13.10 -2.49 -16.83
C GLN A 193 -11.95 -2.77 -17.80
N SER A 194 -12.31 -3.11 -19.03
CA SER A 194 -11.35 -3.44 -20.07
C SER A 194 -10.39 -2.27 -20.37
N GLY A 195 -9.09 -2.55 -20.28
CA GLY A 195 -8.03 -1.66 -20.77
C GLY A 195 -7.41 -0.72 -19.72
N VAL A 196 -7.70 -0.90 -18.43
CA VAL A 196 -7.07 -0.12 -17.35
C VAL A 196 -6.05 -0.98 -16.64
N ILE A 197 -4.77 -0.62 -16.79
CA ILE A 197 -3.65 -1.26 -16.12
C ILE A 197 -3.05 -0.24 -15.16
N LEU A 198 -3.11 -0.53 -13.88
CA LEU A 198 -2.56 0.31 -12.82
C LEU A 198 -1.20 -0.26 -12.41
N PRO A 199 -0.14 0.57 -12.33
CA PRO A 199 1.10 0.17 -11.71
C PRO A 199 0.86 -0.10 -10.23
N ALA A 200 1.56 -1.07 -9.68
CA ALA A 200 1.39 -1.51 -8.31
C ALA A 200 2.69 -2.13 -7.79
N GLU A 201 2.79 -2.34 -6.49
CA GLU A 201 3.98 -2.91 -5.85
C GLU A 201 3.56 -3.88 -4.75
N VAL A 202 4.31 -4.97 -4.60
CA VAL A 202 4.07 -5.94 -3.52
C VAL A 202 4.53 -5.35 -2.19
N THR A 203 3.61 -5.18 -1.24
CA THR A 203 3.90 -4.62 0.08
C THR A 203 4.04 -5.67 1.17
N ASP A 204 3.30 -6.78 1.07
CA ASP A 204 3.35 -7.87 2.04
C ASP A 204 3.17 -9.23 1.36
N VAL A 205 3.90 -10.23 1.86
CA VAL A 205 3.76 -11.63 1.44
C VAL A 205 3.48 -12.46 2.69
N ALA A 206 2.25 -12.96 2.82
CA ALA A 206 1.82 -13.67 4.01
C ALA A 206 2.68 -14.95 4.22
N PRO A 207 3.25 -15.17 5.41
CA PRO A 207 4.05 -16.37 5.67
C PRO A 207 3.19 -17.63 5.86
N THR A 208 1.87 -17.47 6.00
CA THR A 208 0.92 -18.56 6.24
C THR A 208 0.21 -18.92 4.95
N ALA A 209 0.23 -20.21 4.59
CA ALA A 209 -0.47 -20.71 3.42
C ALA A 209 -1.97 -20.95 3.69
N ILE A 210 -2.79 -20.67 2.69
CA ILE A 210 -4.22 -20.99 2.62
C ILE A 210 -4.38 -22.25 1.77
N ILE A 211 -4.96 -23.30 2.35
CA ILE A 211 -5.20 -24.58 1.66
C ILE A 211 -6.67 -24.68 1.28
N GLN A 212 -6.97 -24.59 -0.02
CA GLN A 212 -8.32 -24.72 -0.55
C GLN A 212 -8.38 -25.90 -1.51
N SER A 213 -9.22 -26.89 -1.18
CA SER A 213 -9.39 -28.11 -1.99
C SER A 213 -8.08 -28.86 -2.29
N GLY A 214 -7.10 -28.78 -1.38
CA GLY A 214 -5.79 -29.41 -1.53
C GLY A 214 -4.79 -28.63 -2.38
N VAL A 215 -5.14 -27.44 -2.86
CA VAL A 215 -4.22 -26.50 -3.51
C VAL A 215 -3.71 -25.53 -2.46
N VAL A 216 -2.38 -25.35 -2.41
CA VAL A 216 -1.68 -24.45 -1.48
C VAL A 216 -1.46 -23.11 -2.17
N ASN A 217 -2.00 -22.06 -1.58
CA ASN A 217 -1.80 -20.69 -2.03
C ASN A 217 -1.29 -19.82 -0.87
N TYR A 218 -0.59 -18.76 -1.21
CA TYR A 218 -0.14 -17.72 -0.30
C TYR A 218 -0.86 -16.42 -0.65
N GLU A 219 -1.31 -15.71 0.37
CA GLU A 219 -1.90 -14.39 0.21
C GLU A 219 -0.76 -13.38 0.03
N VAL A 220 -0.87 -12.53 -0.98
CA VAL A 220 0.07 -11.45 -1.26
C VAL A 220 -0.74 -10.17 -1.37
N THR A 221 -0.30 -9.14 -0.65
CA THR A 221 -0.89 -7.80 -0.70
C THR A 221 -0.10 -6.95 -1.67
N VAL A 222 -0.82 -6.38 -2.63
CA VAL A 222 -0.23 -5.56 -3.69
C VAL A 222 -0.86 -4.18 -3.64
N GLU A 223 -0.10 -3.17 -3.22
CA GLU A 223 -0.58 -1.80 -3.16
C GLU A 223 -0.67 -1.20 -4.57
N VAL A 224 -1.83 -0.66 -4.91
CA VAL A 224 -2.10 -0.09 -6.22
C VAL A 224 -1.79 1.39 -6.19
N ALA A 225 -0.99 1.87 -7.14
CA ALA A 225 -0.70 3.29 -7.25
C ALA A 225 -1.99 4.08 -7.44
N SER A 226 -2.05 5.26 -6.80
CA SER A 226 -3.25 6.09 -6.84
C SER A 226 -3.54 6.53 -8.27
N LEU A 227 -4.83 6.73 -8.58
CA LEU A 227 -5.26 7.22 -9.90
C LEU A 227 -4.63 8.58 -10.24
N GLU A 228 -4.30 9.38 -9.23
CA GLU A 228 -3.63 10.68 -9.41
C GLU A 228 -2.17 10.51 -9.86
N GLU A 229 -1.41 9.63 -9.21
CA GLU A 229 -0.03 9.32 -9.61
C GLU A 229 0.03 8.77 -11.03
N VAL A 230 -0.91 7.87 -11.37
CA VAL A 230 -1.01 7.29 -12.71
C VAL A 230 -1.34 8.36 -13.75
N ARG A 231 -2.23 9.31 -13.44
CA ARG A 231 -2.53 10.46 -14.31
C ARG A 231 -1.31 11.35 -14.50
N ALA A 232 -0.61 11.69 -13.42
CA ALA A 232 0.59 12.53 -13.46
C ALA A 232 1.69 11.89 -14.32
N GLN A 233 1.96 10.60 -14.15
CA GLN A 233 2.93 9.86 -14.97
C GLN A 233 2.54 9.84 -16.46
N MET A 234 1.24 9.71 -16.76
CA MET A 234 0.76 9.73 -18.15
C MET A 234 0.79 11.12 -18.77
N GLU A 235 0.49 12.19 -18.03
CA GLU A 235 0.64 13.56 -18.51
C GLU A 235 2.10 13.88 -18.81
N GLU A 236 3.03 13.46 -17.94
CA GLU A 236 4.46 13.59 -18.19
C GLU A 236 4.90 12.77 -19.41
N ALA A 237 4.45 11.52 -19.55
CA ALA A 237 4.73 10.69 -20.71
C ALA A 237 4.20 11.32 -22.01
N GLN A 238 2.98 11.87 -21.99
CA GLN A 238 2.38 12.60 -23.12
C GLN A 238 3.15 13.88 -23.42
N PHE A 239 3.62 14.62 -22.41
CA PHE A 239 4.43 15.81 -22.59
C PHE A 239 5.78 15.47 -23.25
N ARG A 240 6.46 14.41 -22.80
CA ARG A 240 7.70 13.91 -23.43
C ARG A 240 7.47 13.46 -24.87
N MET A 241 6.36 12.75 -25.13
CA MET A 241 5.98 12.33 -26.48
C MET A 241 5.63 13.52 -27.37
N GLY A 242 4.94 14.54 -26.83
CA GLY A 242 4.60 15.77 -27.53
C GLY A 242 5.84 16.56 -27.94
N GLN A 243 6.86 16.62 -27.07
CA GLN A 243 8.15 17.20 -27.42
C GLN A 243 8.89 16.39 -28.50
N ALA A 244 8.89 15.06 -28.39
CA ALA A 244 9.50 14.18 -29.39
C ALA A 244 8.80 14.28 -30.75
N GLN A 245 7.47 14.41 -30.76
CA GLN A 245 6.66 14.60 -31.97
C GLN A 245 6.79 16.00 -32.55
N GLN A 246 6.90 17.06 -31.73
CA GLN A 246 7.18 18.42 -32.22
C GLN A 246 8.58 18.52 -32.84
N GLY A 247 9.59 17.88 -32.23
CA GLY A 247 10.92 17.73 -32.83
C GLY A 247 10.86 17.00 -34.18
N ALA A 248 10.16 15.87 -34.24
CA ALA A 248 9.98 15.10 -35.47
C ALA A 248 9.16 15.84 -36.55
N ALA A 249 8.13 16.60 -36.18
CA ALA A 249 7.29 17.39 -37.08
C ALA A 249 7.99 18.68 -37.58
N SER A 250 8.95 19.21 -36.81
CA SER A 250 9.82 20.31 -37.23
C SER A 250 10.93 19.87 -38.20
N GLY A 251 11.08 18.55 -38.42
CA GLY A 251 12.13 17.99 -39.26
C GLY A 251 13.52 17.98 -38.61
N GLU A 252 13.61 18.29 -37.32
CA GLU A 252 14.87 18.27 -36.59
C GLU A 252 15.19 16.83 -36.14
N MET A 253 16.31 16.32 -36.65
CA MET A 253 16.82 15.00 -36.31
C MET A 253 17.16 14.95 -34.80
N PRO A 254 16.66 13.95 -34.04
CA PRO A 254 16.92 13.84 -32.60
C PRO A 254 18.43 13.82 -32.28
N ASP A 255 18.83 14.44 -31.17
CA ASP A 255 20.26 14.61 -30.83
C ASP A 255 21.02 13.28 -30.70
N ARG A 256 20.34 12.20 -30.27
CA ARG A 256 20.91 10.85 -30.23
C ARG A 256 21.29 10.32 -31.63
N LEU A 257 20.48 10.62 -32.65
CA LEU A 257 20.77 10.24 -34.04
C LEU A 257 21.86 11.13 -34.65
N LYS A 258 21.85 12.44 -34.35
CA LYS A 258 22.93 13.36 -34.76
C LYS A 258 24.30 12.93 -34.20
N GLN A 259 24.38 12.60 -32.92
CA GLN A 259 25.61 12.11 -32.29
C GLN A 259 26.07 10.76 -32.85
N ALA A 260 25.14 9.88 -33.24
CA ALA A 260 25.48 8.59 -33.84
C ALA A 260 26.07 8.74 -35.27
N ILE A 261 25.60 9.74 -36.03
CA ILE A 261 26.17 10.08 -37.34
C ILE A 261 27.56 10.73 -37.17
N GLU A 262 27.71 11.69 -36.25
CA GLU A 262 29.00 12.33 -35.98
C GLU A 262 30.06 11.35 -35.45
N SER A 263 29.65 10.36 -34.66
CA SER A 263 30.54 9.31 -34.15
C SER A 263 30.81 8.20 -35.17
N GLY A 264 30.26 8.28 -36.39
CA GLY A 264 30.46 7.31 -37.46
C GLY A 264 29.84 5.93 -37.19
N LYS A 265 28.98 5.81 -36.17
CA LYS A 265 28.31 4.55 -35.80
C LYS A 265 27.09 4.23 -36.68
N MET A 266 26.66 5.18 -37.51
CA MET A 266 25.48 5.06 -38.35
C MET A 266 25.57 6.06 -39.51
N THR A 267 25.04 5.67 -40.67
CA THR A 267 24.92 6.54 -41.84
C THR A 267 23.67 7.41 -41.77
N GLU A 268 23.67 8.52 -42.51
CA GLU A 268 22.53 9.44 -42.59
C GLU A 268 21.27 8.77 -43.17
N GLU A 269 21.45 7.78 -44.05
CA GLU A 269 20.38 6.98 -44.67
C GLU A 269 19.76 5.99 -43.66
N GLU A 270 20.58 5.32 -42.85
CA GLU A 270 20.12 4.44 -41.76
C GLU A 270 19.40 5.22 -40.65
N ALA A 271 19.87 6.43 -40.33
CA ALA A 271 19.22 7.30 -39.36
C ALA A 271 17.81 7.73 -39.83
N ARG A 272 17.66 8.01 -41.13
CA ARG A 272 16.37 8.37 -41.74
C ARG A 272 15.42 7.17 -41.81
N ALA A 273 15.91 5.98 -42.14
CA ALA A 273 15.13 4.75 -42.11
C ALA A 273 14.62 4.42 -40.69
N LYS A 274 15.45 4.66 -39.65
CA LYS A 274 15.03 4.52 -38.24
C LYS A 274 13.97 5.55 -37.83
N MET A 275 14.03 6.79 -38.34
CA MET A 275 12.97 7.78 -38.11
C MET A 275 11.64 7.36 -38.76
N GLU A 276 11.69 6.77 -39.95
CA GLU A 276 10.51 6.28 -40.68
C GLU A 276 9.90 5.03 -40.02
N ALA A 277 10.74 4.12 -39.51
CA ALA A 277 10.32 2.97 -38.69
C ALA A 277 9.72 3.39 -37.34
N ALA A 278 10.28 4.41 -36.68
CA ALA A 278 9.77 4.95 -35.43
C ALA A 278 8.40 5.64 -35.58
N GLN A 279 8.11 6.24 -36.75
CA GLN A 279 6.81 6.83 -37.05
C GLN A 279 5.73 5.78 -37.35
N SER A 280 6.11 4.61 -37.85
CA SER A 280 5.19 3.53 -38.24
C SER A 280 4.93 2.51 -37.12
N GLY A 281 5.74 2.50 -36.05
CA GLY A 281 5.66 1.53 -34.95
C GLY A 281 5.16 2.06 -33.59
N MET A 282 4.58 3.27 -33.51
CA MET A 282 4.15 3.80 -32.21
C MET A 282 2.94 3.04 -31.63
N PRO A 283 3.00 2.50 -30.39
CA PRO A 283 1.84 2.02 -29.66
C PRO A 283 1.04 3.20 -29.10
N ALA A 284 0.71 4.19 -29.92
CA ALA A 284 -0.02 5.39 -29.50
C ALA A 284 -1.50 5.07 -29.17
N GLN A 285 -2.04 3.99 -29.72
CA GLN A 285 -3.45 3.64 -29.56
C GLN A 285 -3.80 3.06 -28.18
N GLY A 286 -2.87 2.37 -27.49
CA GLY A 286 -3.12 1.80 -26.16
C GLY A 286 -3.07 2.82 -25.03
N MET A 287 -2.16 3.80 -25.10
CA MET A 287 -2.03 4.85 -24.06
C MET A 287 -3.05 5.99 -24.19
N LEU A 288 -3.59 6.25 -25.40
CA LEU A 288 -4.69 7.22 -25.55
C LEU A 288 -6.04 6.64 -25.10
N SER A 289 -6.25 5.31 -25.18
CA SER A 289 -7.49 4.68 -24.69
C SER A 289 -7.56 4.63 -23.17
N THR A 290 -6.44 4.41 -22.47
CA THR A 290 -6.37 4.40 -21.01
C THR A 290 -6.69 5.78 -20.42
N ALA A 291 -6.13 6.85 -20.98
CA ALA A 291 -6.33 8.22 -20.49
C ALA A 291 -7.79 8.70 -20.57
N SER A 292 -8.56 8.26 -21.57
CA SER A 292 -9.99 8.57 -21.65
C SER A 292 -10.84 7.66 -20.76
N ALA A 293 -10.41 6.42 -20.51
CA ALA A 293 -11.11 5.49 -19.63
C ALA A 293 -11.03 5.93 -18.16
N LEU A 294 -9.92 6.57 -17.75
CA LEU A 294 -9.63 6.99 -16.38
C LEU A 294 -10.46 8.16 -15.83
N ARG A 295 -11.25 8.86 -16.66
CA ARG A 295 -12.00 10.05 -16.22
C ARG A 295 -13.25 9.72 -15.38
N ASP A 296 -13.79 8.51 -15.52
CA ASP A 296 -15.03 8.08 -14.85
C ASP A 296 -14.85 6.75 -14.09
N ILE A 297 -13.60 6.38 -13.76
CA ILE A 297 -13.32 5.14 -13.02
C ILE A 297 -13.57 5.38 -11.55
N GLN A 298 -14.59 4.71 -11.04
CA GLN A 298 -14.78 4.55 -9.61
C GLN A 298 -14.37 3.12 -9.27
N LEU A 299 -13.14 2.97 -8.76
CA LEU A 299 -12.71 1.71 -8.15
C LEU A 299 -13.63 1.42 -6.97
N ARG A 300 -13.98 0.15 -6.81
CA ARG A 300 -14.80 -0.34 -5.71
C ARG A 300 -14.11 -1.55 -5.12
N GLU A 301 -14.19 -1.68 -3.80
CA GLU A 301 -13.82 -2.92 -3.14
C GLU A 301 -14.58 -4.11 -3.71
N GLY A 302 -13.97 -5.30 -3.65
CA GLY A 302 -14.53 -6.54 -4.13
C GLY A 302 -14.49 -6.74 -5.65
N LEU A 303 -14.00 -5.77 -6.43
CA LEU A 303 -13.78 -5.97 -7.87
C LEU A 303 -12.71 -7.03 -8.11
N SER A 304 -12.98 -7.98 -9.00
CA SER A 304 -11.99 -8.97 -9.43
C SER A 304 -10.89 -8.31 -10.25
N VAL A 305 -9.65 -8.65 -9.91
CA VAL A 305 -8.46 -8.15 -10.59
C VAL A 305 -7.51 -9.27 -10.94
N THR A 306 -6.82 -9.08 -12.06
CA THR A 306 -5.68 -9.90 -12.46
C THR A 306 -4.42 -9.11 -12.23
N VAL A 307 -3.52 -9.63 -11.40
CA VAL A 307 -2.24 -9.00 -11.07
C VAL A 307 -1.12 -9.76 -11.76
N THR A 308 -0.28 -9.02 -12.48
CA THR A 308 0.91 -9.54 -13.13
C THR A 308 2.13 -9.05 -12.36
N LEU A 309 2.80 -9.95 -11.65
CA LEU A 309 4.00 -9.70 -10.86
C LEU A 309 5.24 -9.83 -11.76
N ILE A 310 6.11 -8.84 -11.75
CA ILE A 310 7.33 -8.81 -12.58
C ILE A 310 8.49 -9.35 -11.73
N VAL A 311 8.66 -10.67 -11.71
CA VAL A 311 9.64 -11.34 -10.84
C VAL A 311 11.08 -11.29 -11.35
N ALA A 312 11.27 -11.01 -12.64
CA ALA A 312 12.61 -10.80 -13.20
C ALA A 312 12.53 -9.93 -14.45
N GLU A 313 13.20 -8.78 -14.43
CA GLU A 313 13.45 -7.95 -15.59
C GLU A 313 14.95 -7.84 -15.84
N LYS A 314 15.36 -8.04 -17.09
CA LYS A 314 16.73 -7.78 -17.54
C LYS A 314 16.68 -6.98 -18.82
N THR A 315 17.37 -5.85 -18.81
CA THR A 315 17.59 -5.00 -19.98
C THR A 315 18.95 -5.32 -20.61
N ASP A 316 19.11 -5.03 -21.90
CA ASP A 316 20.36 -5.26 -22.66
C ASP A 316 20.86 -6.72 -22.65
N VAL A 317 19.96 -7.67 -22.92
CA VAL A 317 20.28 -9.11 -23.01
C VAL A 317 20.13 -9.67 -24.43
N LEU A 318 21.00 -10.62 -24.78
CA LEU A 318 20.88 -11.38 -26.03
C LEU A 318 19.75 -12.41 -25.90
N LEU A 319 18.67 -12.21 -26.66
CA LEU A 319 17.52 -13.11 -26.69
C LEU A 319 17.54 -13.95 -27.96
N ILE A 320 17.38 -15.25 -27.79
CA ILE A 320 17.22 -16.19 -28.90
C ILE A 320 15.87 -16.91 -28.77
N PRO A 321 15.19 -17.24 -29.90
CA PRO A 321 13.99 -18.05 -29.85
C PRO A 321 14.27 -19.42 -29.23
N ASN A 322 13.36 -19.91 -28.38
CA ASN A 322 13.51 -21.23 -27.74
C ASN A 322 13.68 -22.36 -28.76
N ALA A 323 13.09 -22.20 -29.95
CA ALA A 323 13.20 -23.13 -31.07
C ALA A 323 14.61 -23.26 -31.64
N ALA A 324 15.50 -22.29 -31.43
CA ALA A 324 16.88 -22.32 -31.92
C ALA A 324 17.83 -23.11 -30.99
N ILE A 325 17.36 -23.48 -29.79
CA ILE A 325 18.16 -24.17 -28.77
C ILE A 325 17.98 -25.67 -28.89
N SER A 326 19.09 -26.39 -28.96
CA SER A 326 19.14 -27.85 -28.90
C SER A 326 19.73 -28.29 -27.56
N SER A 327 19.04 -29.19 -26.85
CA SER A 327 19.54 -29.75 -25.59
C SER A 327 20.03 -31.17 -25.81
N THR A 328 21.36 -31.34 -25.90
CA THR A 328 21.98 -32.67 -26.05
C THR A 328 22.77 -33.01 -24.80
N ALA A 329 22.39 -34.10 -24.12
CA ALA A 329 23.05 -34.62 -22.92
C ALA A 329 23.26 -33.55 -21.81
N GLY A 330 22.29 -32.65 -21.64
CA GLY A 330 22.32 -31.61 -20.61
C GLY A 330 23.14 -30.36 -20.95
N ARG A 331 23.66 -30.25 -22.18
CA ARG A 331 24.27 -29.01 -22.70
C ARG A 331 23.31 -28.35 -23.68
N MET A 332 23.12 -27.04 -23.51
CA MET A 332 22.40 -26.20 -24.45
C MET A 332 23.37 -25.80 -25.58
N THR A 333 23.05 -26.15 -26.81
CA THR A 333 23.80 -25.76 -28.01
C THR A 333 22.89 -25.05 -29.01
N VAL A 334 23.48 -24.20 -29.83
CA VAL A 334 22.82 -23.51 -30.94
C VAL A 334 23.65 -23.68 -32.20
N THR A 335 23.01 -23.69 -33.36
CA THR A 335 23.72 -23.71 -34.65
C THR A 335 23.83 -22.29 -35.20
N VAL A 336 25.05 -21.76 -35.22
CA VAL A 336 25.39 -20.47 -35.82
C VAL A 336 25.75 -20.69 -37.29
N VAL A 337 25.25 -19.82 -38.17
CA VAL A 337 25.52 -19.83 -39.61
C VAL A 337 26.44 -18.66 -39.92
N ALA A 338 27.66 -18.94 -40.37
CA ALA A 338 28.61 -17.91 -40.80
C ALA A 338 28.22 -17.31 -42.17
N GLU A 339 28.79 -16.15 -42.53
CA GLU A 339 28.48 -15.45 -43.80
C GLU A 339 28.77 -16.29 -45.06
N ASP A 340 29.65 -17.29 -44.97
CA ASP A 340 29.97 -18.22 -46.05
C ASP A 340 29.02 -19.43 -46.13
N GLY A 341 28.00 -19.48 -45.25
CA GLY A 341 27.01 -20.55 -45.16
C GLY A 341 27.48 -21.78 -44.38
N THR A 342 28.64 -21.73 -43.71
CA THR A 342 29.08 -22.82 -42.84
C THR A 342 28.30 -22.82 -41.51
N GLU A 343 27.95 -24.02 -41.03
CA GLU A 343 27.22 -24.22 -39.78
C GLU A 343 28.18 -24.64 -38.66
N GLU A 344 28.16 -23.90 -37.56
CA GLU A 344 28.96 -24.17 -36.36
C GLU A 344 28.02 -24.41 -35.17
N GLU A 345 28.16 -25.55 -34.49
CA GLU A 345 27.48 -25.77 -33.20
C GLU A 345 28.28 -25.09 -32.08
N ARG A 346 27.64 -24.12 -31.42
CA ARG A 346 28.22 -23.41 -30.30
C ARG A 346 27.47 -23.76 -29.02
N GLN A 347 28.22 -24.05 -27.97
CA GLN A 347 27.66 -24.24 -26.64
C GLN A 347 27.33 -22.88 -26.05
N ILE A 348 26.15 -22.75 -25.46
CA ILE A 348 25.69 -21.52 -24.82
C ILE A 348 25.40 -21.74 -23.33
N VAL A 349 25.54 -20.66 -22.57
CA VAL A 349 25.06 -20.57 -21.20
C VAL A 349 23.78 -19.75 -21.22
N THR A 350 22.67 -20.37 -20.86
CA THR A 350 21.35 -19.73 -20.85
C THR A 350 21.04 -19.14 -19.49
N GLY A 351 20.31 -18.03 -19.48
CA GLY A 351 19.79 -17.37 -18.29
C GLY A 351 18.28 -17.54 -18.16
N VAL A 352 17.60 -16.43 -17.88
CA VAL A 352 16.15 -16.39 -17.69
C VAL A 352 15.45 -16.69 -19.01
N SER A 353 14.44 -17.55 -18.98
CA SER A 353 13.71 -17.99 -20.19
C SER A 353 12.21 -17.79 -20.00
N ASN A 354 11.51 -17.31 -21.02
CA ASN A 354 10.05 -17.29 -21.06
C ASN A 354 9.53 -18.30 -22.09
N TRP A 355 8.22 -18.32 -22.35
CA TRP A 355 7.60 -19.27 -23.27
C TRP A 355 8.07 -19.14 -24.73
N GLN A 356 8.57 -17.98 -25.15
CA GLN A 356 8.96 -17.70 -26.53
C GLN A 356 10.49 -17.56 -26.73
N TYR A 357 11.20 -17.03 -25.74
CA TYR A 357 12.61 -16.64 -25.83
C TYR A 357 13.41 -17.05 -24.59
N THR A 358 14.71 -17.27 -24.80
CA THR A 358 15.70 -17.56 -23.76
C THR A 358 16.83 -16.55 -23.82
N GLU A 359 17.22 -16.03 -22.66
CA GLU A 359 18.42 -15.21 -22.48
C GLU A 359 19.68 -16.07 -22.69
N VAL A 360 20.63 -15.54 -23.44
CA VAL A 360 21.99 -16.09 -23.56
C VAL A 360 22.96 -15.20 -22.79
N VAL A 361 23.55 -15.77 -21.74
CA VAL A 361 24.51 -15.12 -20.84
C VAL A 361 25.93 -15.20 -21.40
N ASP A 362 26.26 -16.32 -22.05
CA ASP A 362 27.57 -16.55 -22.64
C ASP A 362 27.46 -17.49 -23.86
N GLY A 363 28.38 -17.33 -24.80
CA GLY A 363 28.49 -18.18 -25.98
C GLY A 363 27.84 -17.65 -27.26
N LEU A 364 27.32 -16.42 -27.30
CA LEU A 364 26.88 -15.75 -28.55
C LEU A 364 27.21 -14.26 -28.51
N GLU A 365 27.38 -13.66 -29.69
CA GLU A 365 27.55 -12.22 -29.87
C GLU A 365 26.37 -11.60 -30.63
N GLU A 366 26.16 -10.30 -30.42
CA GLU A 366 25.12 -9.55 -31.13
C GLU A 366 25.41 -9.53 -32.64
N GLY A 367 24.48 -10.03 -33.45
CA GLY A 367 24.62 -10.16 -34.91
C GLY A 367 24.86 -11.59 -35.42
N ASP A 368 25.07 -12.57 -34.52
CA ASP A 368 25.15 -13.98 -34.90
C ASP A 368 23.84 -14.47 -35.54
N VAL A 369 23.94 -15.14 -36.70
CA VAL A 369 22.78 -15.69 -37.41
C VAL A 369 22.56 -17.14 -36.97
N LEU A 370 21.39 -17.45 -36.42
CA LEU A 370 21.06 -18.79 -35.93
C LEU A 370 20.19 -19.57 -36.91
N LYS A 371 20.47 -20.87 -37.04
CA LYS A 371 19.61 -21.80 -37.77
C LYS A 371 18.52 -22.34 -36.84
N ILE A 372 17.26 -22.10 -37.20
CA ILE A 372 16.11 -22.69 -36.52
C ILE A 372 15.76 -24.01 -37.22
N PRO A 373 15.85 -25.17 -36.54
CA PRO A 373 15.50 -26.45 -37.15
C PRO A 373 14.04 -26.48 -37.61
N GLU A 374 13.82 -26.90 -38.86
CA GLU A 374 12.49 -27.11 -39.45
C GLU A 374 11.78 -28.25 -38.70
N GLY A 375 10.90 -27.89 -37.78
CA GLY A 375 10.16 -28.81 -36.91
C GLY A 375 9.77 -28.22 -35.55
N ALA A 376 10.37 -27.10 -35.15
CA ALA A 376 10.13 -26.44 -33.87
C ALA A 376 9.07 -25.30 -33.90
N MET A 377 8.38 -25.10 -35.03
CA MET A 377 7.19 -24.24 -35.06
C MET A 377 5.98 -25.00 -34.50
N ALA A 378 5.88 -25.08 -33.17
CA ALA A 378 4.65 -25.52 -32.51
C ALA A 378 3.61 -24.39 -32.56
N THR A 379 2.76 -24.44 -33.59
CA THR A 379 1.34 -24.06 -33.60
C THR A 379 0.86 -23.18 -32.44
N GLY A 380 0.83 -21.86 -32.66
CA GLY A 380 -0.18 -21.00 -32.04
C GLY A 380 -1.52 -21.18 -32.77
N GLU A 381 -2.18 -22.32 -32.56
CA GLU A 381 -3.59 -22.49 -32.96
C GLU A 381 -4.49 -22.21 -31.76
N THR A 382 -5.13 -21.05 -31.81
CA THR A 382 -6.26 -20.65 -30.97
C THR A 382 -7.38 -21.71 -31.07
N PRO A 383 -7.79 -22.38 -29.98
CA PRO A 383 -8.93 -23.29 -30.04
C PRO A 383 -10.22 -22.48 -29.95
N GLY A 384 -10.95 -22.34 -31.06
CA GLY A 384 -12.28 -21.76 -31.01
C GLY A 384 -12.91 -21.44 -32.36
N GLU A 385 -13.32 -22.45 -33.13
CA GLU A 385 -14.59 -22.42 -33.91
C GLU A 385 -14.82 -23.76 -34.63
N SER A 386 -15.40 -24.73 -33.93
CA SER A 386 -16.00 -25.89 -34.60
C SER A 386 -17.34 -25.48 -35.21
N ARG A 387 -17.29 -25.04 -36.47
CA ARG A 387 -18.44 -24.97 -37.37
C ARG A 387 -19.05 -26.36 -37.55
N GLN A 388 -20.27 -26.49 -37.08
CA GLN A 388 -21.13 -27.66 -37.24
C GLN A 388 -21.67 -27.73 -38.68
N GLY A 389 -21.18 -28.69 -39.46
CA GLY A 389 -21.81 -29.26 -40.65
C GLY A 389 -21.43 -30.75 -40.66
N GLY A 390 -22.33 -31.72 -40.56
CA GLY A 390 -23.58 -31.88 -41.27
C GLY A 390 -23.37 -32.98 -42.31
N PHE A 391 -23.60 -34.25 -41.95
CA PHE A 391 -23.78 -35.33 -42.94
C PHE A 391 -24.69 -36.46 -42.43
N PHE A 392 -25.58 -36.83 -43.34
CA PHE A 392 -26.60 -37.87 -43.31
C PHE A 392 -26.05 -39.30 -43.41
N MET A 393 -26.82 -40.25 -42.84
CA MET A 393 -27.26 -41.58 -43.35
C MET A 393 -27.22 -42.55 -42.15
N GLY A 394 -28.28 -43.22 -41.73
CA GLY A 394 -29.30 -43.96 -42.47
C GLY A 394 -29.60 -45.21 -41.62
N GLY A 395 -30.86 -45.42 -41.24
CA GLY A 395 -31.30 -46.70 -40.63
C GLY A 395 -31.26 -47.86 -41.65
N PRO A 396 -31.81 -49.07 -41.38
CA PRO A 396 -32.83 -49.43 -40.38
C PRO A 396 -32.56 -50.85 -39.77
N PRO A 397 -33.57 -51.68 -39.43
CA PRO A 397 -34.59 -51.60 -38.38
C PRO A 397 -34.51 -52.79 -37.38
N HIS A 398 -35.10 -52.64 -36.19
CA HIS A 398 -36.11 -53.58 -35.65
C HIS A 398 -36.76 -53.04 -34.38
#